data_AF-A0A1T4UXF3-F1
#
_entry.id   AF-A0A1T4UXF3-F1
#
_cell.length_a   1.000
_cell.length_b   1.000
_cell.length_c   1.000
_cell.angle_alpha   90.00
_cell.angle_beta   90.00
_cell.angle_gamma   90.00
#
_symmetry.space_group_name_H-M   'P 1'
#
loop_
_entity.id
_entity.type
_entity.pdbx_description
1 polymer ?
#
loop_
_entity_poly.entity_id
_entity_poly.type
_entity_poly.pdbx_seq_one_letter_code
_entity_poly.pdbx_strand_id
1 'polypeptide(L)'
;MGRMFKVLIIVPILVIRIPANAESVEVKPSTNSQSFHYQQPKATQQAALSELMSISSFRAQHLEQPYTDLTELYNVAPLAQEELETLASDIASQVNGTMLTPGIKGEQRAAEKVAGELKGDASKLTDIVRVTIETDSIADLNNAFDKLASATKTQEVINRFHSPRPSGYRDVKVLVTLPETNLVAEVQLHLKAIAAIKNGEEHHIYEQIQRIERLANVEQRDLSEWEQAKIERLRGESRSLYDTAWLDYHPLEMAV
;
A
#
# COMPACT_ATOMS: atom_id res chain seq x y z
N MET A 1 16.26 -63.50 -44.47
CA MET A 1 16.40 -62.04 -44.33
C MET A 1 15.44 -61.57 -43.24
N GLY A 2 15.86 -60.61 -42.42
CA GLY A 2 15.57 -60.53 -40.99
C GLY A 2 14.13 -60.31 -40.55
N ARG A 3 13.72 -61.04 -39.49
CA ARG A 3 12.54 -60.74 -38.66
C ARG A 3 12.98 -59.81 -37.53
N MET A 4 12.53 -58.56 -37.55
CA MET A 4 12.75 -57.61 -36.46
C MET A 4 11.81 -57.95 -35.30
N PHE A 5 12.37 -58.31 -34.15
CA PHE A 5 11.65 -58.38 -32.88
C PHE A 5 11.51 -56.94 -32.32
N LYS A 6 10.28 -56.48 -32.15
CA LYS A 6 9.98 -55.28 -31.37
C LYS A 6 10.12 -55.62 -29.88
N VAL A 7 11.13 -55.07 -29.23
CA VAL A 7 11.31 -55.15 -27.78
C VAL A 7 10.30 -54.20 -27.13
N LEU A 8 9.34 -54.77 -26.40
CA LEU A 8 8.41 -54.03 -25.54
C LEU A 8 9.10 -53.85 -24.18
N ILE A 9 9.53 -52.62 -23.87
CA ILE A 9 10.10 -52.30 -22.55
C ILE A 9 8.91 -52.11 -21.59
N ILE A 10 8.67 -53.13 -20.76
CA ILE A 10 7.73 -53.04 -19.62
C ILE A 10 8.49 -52.37 -18.48
N VAL A 11 8.18 -51.10 -18.22
CA VAL A 11 8.65 -50.38 -17.03
C VAL A 11 7.82 -50.86 -15.83
N PRO A 12 8.40 -51.44 -14.78
CA PRO A 12 7.65 -51.78 -13.57
C PRO A 12 7.31 -50.48 -12.84
N ILE A 13 6.02 -50.10 -12.84
CA ILE A 13 5.48 -49.07 -11.96
C ILE A 13 5.50 -49.64 -10.54
N LEU A 14 6.44 -49.15 -9.73
CA LEU A 14 6.51 -49.42 -8.30
C LEU A 14 5.31 -48.72 -7.62
N VAL A 15 4.22 -49.44 -7.42
CA VAL A 15 3.08 -48.96 -6.63
C VAL A 15 3.48 -49.01 -5.16
N ILE A 16 3.92 -47.86 -4.62
CA ILE A 16 4.06 -47.67 -3.18
C ILE A 16 2.64 -47.63 -2.61
N ARG A 17 2.21 -48.72 -1.97
CA ARG A 17 1.01 -48.72 -1.13
C ARG A 17 1.33 -47.95 0.14
N ILE A 18 0.88 -46.70 0.23
CA ILE A 18 0.84 -45.97 1.50
C ILE A 18 -0.25 -46.66 2.35
N PRO A 19 0.06 -47.20 3.54
CA PRO A 19 -0.98 -47.66 4.44
C PRO A 19 -1.79 -46.45 4.90
N ALA A 20 -3.09 -46.42 4.55
CA ALA A 20 -4.05 -45.48 5.07
C ALA A 20 -4.43 -45.88 6.51
N ASN A 21 -3.51 -45.67 7.45
CA ASN A 21 -3.84 -45.58 8.86
C ASN A 21 -4.00 -44.10 9.20
N ALA A 22 -5.20 -43.58 9.02
CA ALA A 22 -5.59 -42.33 9.64
C ALA A 22 -5.83 -42.60 11.12
N GLU A 23 -4.81 -42.37 11.96
CA GLU A 23 -5.06 -42.14 13.38
C GLU A 23 -5.89 -40.86 13.48
N SER A 24 -7.09 -40.98 14.04
CA SER A 24 -7.89 -39.82 14.42
C SER A 24 -7.10 -39.02 15.46
N VAL A 25 -6.60 -37.86 15.07
CA VAL A 25 -6.03 -36.89 16.01
C VAL A 25 -7.16 -36.44 16.93
N GLU A 26 -7.06 -36.83 18.21
CA GLU A 26 -7.97 -36.38 19.24
C GLU A 26 -7.67 -34.90 19.54
N VAL A 27 -8.37 -34.00 18.84
CA VAL A 27 -8.29 -32.55 19.10
C VAL A 27 -9.08 -32.27 20.38
N LYS A 28 -8.38 -32.14 21.50
CA LYS A 28 -8.97 -31.59 22.73
C LYS A 28 -9.25 -30.09 22.52
N PRO A 29 -10.44 -29.59 22.86
CA PRO A 29 -10.72 -28.16 22.77
C PRO A 29 -9.81 -27.40 23.74
N SER A 30 -8.99 -26.50 23.19
CA SER A 30 -8.11 -25.63 23.95
C SER A 30 -8.91 -24.52 24.62
N THR A 31 -8.87 -24.46 25.94
CA THR A 31 -9.47 -23.39 26.77
C THR A 31 -8.60 -22.14 26.91
N ASN A 32 -7.59 -21.97 26.06
CA ASN A 32 -6.73 -20.78 26.05
C ASN A 32 -6.89 -20.03 24.72
N SER A 33 -7.39 -18.81 24.81
CA SER A 33 -7.34 -17.77 23.78
C SER A 33 -5.90 -17.25 23.63
N GLN A 34 -5.02 -18.09 23.09
CA GLN A 34 -3.74 -17.65 22.55
C GLN A 34 -3.89 -17.59 21.03
N SER A 35 -3.67 -16.40 20.46
CA SER A 35 -3.56 -16.21 19.02
C SER A 35 -2.38 -17.04 18.51
N PHE A 36 -2.67 -18.08 17.73
CA PHE A 36 -1.64 -18.82 17.01
C PHE A 36 -1.14 -17.95 15.86
N HIS A 37 -0.02 -17.27 16.06
CA HIS A 37 0.71 -16.62 14.96
C HIS A 37 1.48 -17.70 14.18
N TYR A 38 0.95 -18.08 13.02
CA TYR A 38 1.70 -18.87 12.06
C TYR A 38 2.93 -18.06 11.61
N GLN A 39 4.13 -18.51 11.93
CA GLN A 39 5.37 -17.91 11.42
C GLN A 39 5.56 -18.37 9.97
N GLN A 40 5.35 -17.45 9.02
CA GLN A 40 5.67 -17.68 7.61
C GLN A 40 7.16 -18.01 7.46
N PRO A 41 7.55 -18.89 6.51
CA PRO A 41 8.96 -19.24 6.30
C PRO A 41 9.81 -17.99 5.99
N LYS A 42 10.98 -17.88 6.61
CA LYS A 42 11.95 -16.77 6.41
C LYS A 42 12.27 -16.50 4.92
N ALA A 43 12.32 -17.54 4.10
CA ALA A 43 12.53 -17.42 2.65
C ALA A 43 11.39 -16.66 1.94
N THR A 44 10.14 -16.84 2.38
CA THR A 44 8.97 -16.15 1.84
C THR A 44 8.97 -14.67 2.23
N GLN A 45 9.39 -14.34 3.45
CA GLN A 45 9.46 -12.95 3.92
C GLN A 45 10.56 -12.15 3.22
N GLN A 46 11.75 -12.73 3.03
CA GLN A 46 12.83 -12.08 2.28
C GLN A 46 12.46 -11.86 0.81
N ALA A 47 11.78 -12.84 0.20
CA ALA A 47 11.28 -12.71 -1.17
C ALA A 47 10.24 -11.59 -1.29
N ALA A 48 9.26 -11.54 -0.38
CA ALA A 48 8.24 -10.49 -0.36
C ALA A 48 8.85 -9.10 -0.14
N LEU A 49 9.84 -8.97 0.76
CA LEU A 49 10.57 -7.71 0.95
C LEU A 49 11.34 -7.32 -0.31
N SER A 50 12.04 -8.26 -0.94
CA SER A 50 12.76 -8.00 -2.19
C SER A 50 11.82 -7.53 -3.31
N GLU A 51 10.65 -8.15 -3.41
CA GLU A 51 9.60 -7.78 -4.36
C GLU A 51 9.08 -6.36 -4.08
N LEU A 52 8.72 -6.05 -2.83
CA LEU A 52 8.27 -4.71 -2.43
C LEU A 52 9.31 -3.64 -2.79
N MET A 53 10.59 -3.92 -2.53
CA MET A 53 11.67 -2.97 -2.85
C MET A 53 11.94 -2.85 -4.35
N SER A 54 11.51 -3.83 -5.16
CA SER A 54 11.66 -3.83 -6.62
C SER A 54 10.54 -3.07 -7.34
N ILE A 55 9.43 -2.76 -6.66
CA ILE A 55 8.34 -1.95 -7.23
C ILE A 55 8.88 -0.56 -7.55
N SER A 56 9.06 -0.31 -8.86
CA SER A 56 9.65 0.91 -9.36
C SER A 56 8.68 2.09 -9.23
N SER A 57 9.19 3.22 -8.76
CA SER A 57 8.41 4.46 -8.75
C SER A 57 8.43 5.09 -10.14
N PHE A 58 7.26 5.50 -10.63
CA PHE A 58 7.11 6.17 -11.91
C PHE A 58 5.89 7.08 -11.90
N ARG A 59 5.83 8.02 -12.84
CA ARG A 59 4.66 8.85 -13.12
C ARG A 59 4.46 8.94 -14.63
N ALA A 60 3.24 8.68 -15.10
CA ALA A 60 2.87 8.86 -16.49
C ALA A 60 3.05 10.33 -16.93
N GLN A 61 3.48 10.55 -18.18
CA GLN A 61 3.73 11.90 -18.70
C GLN A 61 2.46 12.77 -18.74
N HIS A 62 1.32 12.16 -19.05
CA HIS A 62 0.02 12.84 -19.16
C HIS A 62 -0.93 12.30 -18.08
N LEU A 63 -0.70 12.74 -16.84
CA LEU A 63 -1.54 12.40 -15.69
C LEU A 63 -2.41 13.57 -15.29
N GLU A 64 -3.63 13.57 -15.80
CA GLU A 64 -4.65 14.60 -15.59
C GLU A 64 -6.02 13.91 -15.41
N GLN A 65 -6.91 14.58 -14.70
CA GLN A 65 -8.31 14.22 -14.60
C GLN A 65 -9.01 14.44 -15.95
N PRO A 66 -10.11 13.72 -16.22
CA PRO A 66 -10.92 13.92 -17.43
C PRO A 66 -11.65 15.27 -17.47
N TYR A 67 -11.73 15.99 -16.35
CA TYR A 67 -12.38 17.31 -16.25
C TYR A 67 -11.40 18.35 -15.72
N THR A 68 -11.50 19.57 -16.27
CA THR A 68 -10.68 20.73 -15.86
C THR A 68 -11.39 21.66 -14.89
N ASP A 69 -12.70 21.48 -14.71
CA ASP A 69 -13.53 22.26 -13.78
C ASP A 69 -13.76 21.48 -12.48
N LEU A 70 -13.66 22.19 -11.34
CA LEU A 70 -13.78 21.56 -10.03
C LEU A 70 -15.21 21.06 -9.77
N THR A 71 -16.23 21.79 -10.20
CA THR A 71 -17.63 21.38 -10.04
C THR A 71 -17.93 20.13 -10.86
N GLU A 72 -17.42 20.03 -12.08
CA GLU A 72 -17.54 18.80 -12.88
C GLU A 72 -16.90 17.59 -12.20
N LEU A 73 -15.70 17.76 -11.62
CA LEU A 73 -15.05 16.70 -10.84
C LEU A 73 -15.92 16.23 -9.67
N TYR A 74 -16.54 17.16 -8.93
CA TYR A 74 -17.41 16.84 -7.80
C TYR A 74 -18.73 16.19 -8.23
N ASN A 75 -19.25 16.50 -9.42
CA ASN A 75 -20.45 15.84 -9.93
C ASN A 75 -20.23 14.34 -10.19
N VAL A 76 -19.02 13.94 -10.59
CA VAL A 76 -18.68 12.54 -10.90
C VAL A 76 -18.06 11.80 -9.71
N ALA A 77 -17.45 12.53 -8.77
CA ALA A 77 -16.73 11.96 -7.63
C ALA A 77 -17.53 10.93 -6.79
N PRO A 78 -18.85 11.07 -6.53
CA PRO A 78 -19.60 10.06 -5.79
C PRO A 78 -19.61 8.69 -6.46
N LEU A 79 -19.87 8.64 -7.78
CA LEU A 79 -19.87 7.38 -8.53
C LEU A 79 -18.46 6.77 -8.60
N ALA A 80 -17.45 7.60 -8.81
CA ALA A 80 -16.06 7.15 -8.84
C ALA A 80 -15.56 6.66 -7.46
N GLN A 81 -16.01 7.28 -6.37
CA GLN A 81 -15.69 6.83 -5.01
C GLN A 81 -16.34 5.48 -4.71
N GLU A 82 -17.60 5.27 -5.11
CA GLU A 82 -18.29 3.98 -4.98
C GLU A 82 -17.61 2.86 -5.80
N GLU A 83 -17.23 3.17 -7.05
CA GLU A 83 -16.45 2.27 -7.91
C GLU A 83 -15.13 1.87 -7.22
N LEU A 84 -14.39 2.85 -6.72
CA LEU A 84 -13.11 2.63 -6.06
C LEU A 84 -13.26 1.83 -4.76
N GLU A 85 -14.25 2.15 -3.93
CA GLU A 85 -14.51 1.44 -2.67
C GLU A 85 -14.93 0.00 -2.91
N THR A 86 -15.73 -0.26 -3.94
CA THR A 86 -16.12 -1.62 -4.33
C THR A 86 -14.89 -2.43 -4.73
N LEU A 87 -14.05 -1.87 -5.61
CA LEU A 87 -12.80 -2.50 -6.04
C LEU A 87 -11.84 -2.74 -4.87
N ALA A 88 -11.62 -1.73 -4.03
CA ALA A 88 -10.68 -1.82 -2.92
C ALA A 88 -11.16 -2.78 -1.83
N SER A 89 -12.47 -2.85 -1.59
CA SER A 89 -13.08 -3.83 -0.67
C SER A 89 -12.87 -5.26 -1.18
N ASP A 90 -13.10 -5.51 -2.48
CA ASP A 90 -12.85 -6.81 -3.10
C ASP A 90 -11.37 -7.22 -2.97
N ILE A 91 -10.44 -6.33 -3.34
CA ILE A 91 -9.00 -6.56 -3.18
C ILE A 91 -8.66 -6.84 -1.72
N ALA A 92 -9.13 -6.01 -0.79
CA ALA A 92 -8.85 -6.14 0.64
C ALA A 92 -9.42 -7.44 1.24
N SER A 93 -10.44 -8.05 0.64
CA SER A 93 -10.98 -9.36 1.05
C SER A 93 -10.19 -10.55 0.52
N GLN A 94 -9.54 -10.37 -0.64
CA GLN A 94 -8.71 -11.39 -1.29
C GLN A 94 -7.27 -11.43 -0.77
N VAL A 95 -6.84 -10.35 -0.14
CA VAL A 95 -5.64 -10.30 0.71
C VAL A 95 -6.11 -10.28 2.16
N ASN A 96 -5.27 -10.59 3.15
CA ASN A 96 -5.69 -10.45 4.55
C ASN A 96 -5.66 -8.97 4.99
N GLY A 97 -6.43 -8.12 4.29
CA GLY A 97 -6.36 -6.67 4.38
C GLY A 97 -7.62 -6.03 4.95
N THR A 98 -7.59 -4.71 5.03
CA THR A 98 -8.72 -3.89 5.45
C THR A 98 -8.76 -2.63 4.60
N MET A 99 -9.90 -2.36 3.97
CA MET A 99 -10.14 -1.10 3.29
C MET A 99 -10.57 -0.04 4.30
N LEU A 100 -9.97 1.14 4.21
CA LEU A 100 -10.38 2.34 4.93
C LEU A 100 -10.67 3.46 3.92
N THR A 101 -11.74 4.20 4.15
CA THR A 101 -12.13 5.32 3.30
C THR A 101 -12.47 6.55 4.15
N PRO A 102 -11.87 7.72 3.87
CA PRO A 102 -12.34 8.99 4.42
C PRO A 102 -13.49 9.59 3.58
N GLY A 103 -13.95 8.90 2.53
CA GLY A 103 -14.82 9.42 1.50
C GLY A 103 -14.14 10.46 0.59
N ILE A 104 -14.98 11.13 -0.20
CA ILE A 104 -14.56 12.19 -1.13
C ILE A 104 -13.88 13.33 -0.37
N LYS A 105 -12.79 13.87 -0.93
CA LYS A 105 -12.13 15.06 -0.38
C LYS A 105 -13.13 16.22 -0.27
N GLY A 106 -13.18 16.90 0.87
CA GLY A 106 -14.07 18.06 1.04
C GLY A 106 -13.73 19.22 0.09
N GLU A 107 -14.76 19.84 -0.50
CA GLU A 107 -14.66 20.88 -1.53
C GLU A 107 -13.73 22.03 -1.17
N GLN A 108 -13.85 22.57 0.05
CA GLN A 108 -13.00 23.67 0.49
C GLN A 108 -11.51 23.30 0.43
N ARG A 109 -11.15 22.10 0.89
CA ARG A 109 -9.75 21.62 0.89
C ARG A 109 -9.26 21.31 -0.51
N ALA A 110 -10.14 20.87 -1.41
CA ALA A 110 -9.81 20.73 -2.82
C ALA A 110 -9.54 22.08 -3.48
N ALA A 111 -10.41 23.08 -3.26
CA ALA A 111 -10.23 24.43 -3.79
C ALA A 111 -8.93 25.09 -3.29
N GLU A 112 -8.64 24.98 -1.98
CA GLU A 112 -7.37 25.43 -1.39
C GLU A 112 -6.16 24.79 -2.09
N LYS A 113 -6.20 23.48 -2.32
CA LYS A 113 -5.12 22.73 -2.98
C LYS A 113 -4.96 23.12 -4.44
N VAL A 114 -6.07 23.29 -5.17
CA VAL A 114 -6.07 23.73 -6.56
C VAL A 114 -5.41 25.11 -6.69
N ALA A 115 -5.84 26.06 -5.86
CA ALA A 115 -5.30 27.42 -5.88
C ALA A 115 -3.82 27.50 -5.46
N GLY A 116 -3.44 26.78 -4.39
CA GLY A 116 -2.10 26.87 -3.80
C GLY A 116 -1.05 25.94 -4.45
N GLU A 117 -1.35 24.65 -4.55
CA GLU A 117 -0.37 23.62 -4.95
C GLU A 117 -0.42 23.33 -6.45
N LEU A 118 -1.59 23.46 -7.07
CA LEU A 118 -1.83 23.06 -8.46
C LEU A 118 -1.92 24.25 -9.43
N LYS A 119 -1.56 25.45 -8.98
CA LYS A 119 -1.51 26.68 -9.79
C LYS A 119 -2.84 27.00 -10.49
N GLY A 120 -3.96 26.71 -9.83
CA GLY A 120 -5.31 26.93 -10.34
C GLY A 120 -5.84 25.84 -11.28
N ASP A 121 -5.08 24.77 -11.54
CA ASP A 121 -5.46 23.73 -12.49
C ASP A 121 -6.14 22.54 -11.79
N ALA A 122 -7.48 22.48 -11.86
CA ALA A 122 -8.25 21.42 -11.22
C ALA A 122 -8.05 20.04 -11.87
N SER A 123 -7.62 19.99 -13.15
CA SER A 123 -7.31 18.70 -13.80
C SER A 123 -6.16 17.95 -13.12
N LYS A 124 -5.33 18.66 -12.35
CA LYS A 124 -4.23 18.05 -11.58
C LYS A 124 -4.65 17.53 -10.21
N LEU A 125 -5.93 17.66 -9.82
CA LEU A 125 -6.42 17.21 -8.51
C LEU A 125 -6.67 15.69 -8.51
N THR A 126 -5.66 14.91 -8.17
CA THR A 126 -5.70 13.44 -8.24
C THR A 126 -6.23 12.74 -6.99
N ASP A 127 -6.48 13.47 -5.89
CA ASP A 127 -6.89 12.92 -4.59
C ASP A 127 -8.31 13.36 -4.18
N ILE A 128 -9.18 13.64 -5.16
CA ILE A 128 -10.61 13.87 -4.91
C ILE A 128 -11.30 12.58 -4.45
N VAL A 129 -11.02 11.48 -5.15
CA VAL A 129 -11.49 10.12 -4.88
C VAL A 129 -10.30 9.30 -4.40
N ARG A 130 -10.45 8.64 -3.24
CA ARG A 130 -9.32 8.03 -2.54
C ARG A 130 -9.72 6.95 -1.55
N VAL A 131 -8.86 5.96 -1.38
CA VAL A 131 -8.98 4.90 -0.38
C VAL A 131 -7.61 4.47 0.14
N THR A 132 -7.61 3.80 1.28
CA THR A 132 -6.44 3.10 1.83
C THR A 132 -6.76 1.61 1.93
N ILE A 133 -5.79 0.77 1.59
CA ILE A 133 -5.81 -0.66 1.91
C ILE A 133 -4.66 -0.92 2.89
N GLU A 134 -4.98 -1.40 4.08
CA GLU A 134 -4.00 -1.78 5.10
C GLU A 134 -3.85 -3.30 5.16
N THR A 135 -2.61 -3.78 5.24
CA THR A 135 -2.30 -5.21 5.37
C THR A 135 -1.37 -5.48 6.55
N ASP A 136 -1.42 -6.70 7.07
CA ASP A 136 -0.56 -7.13 8.18
C ASP A 136 0.82 -7.59 7.71
N SER A 137 0.99 -7.92 6.42
CA SER A 137 2.23 -8.46 5.88
C SER A 137 2.64 -7.79 4.57
N ILE A 138 3.95 -7.82 4.28
CA ILE A 138 4.49 -7.35 2.99
C ILE A 138 3.95 -8.17 1.83
N ALA A 139 3.79 -9.49 1.99
CA ALA A 139 3.27 -10.35 0.93
C ALA A 139 1.83 -9.98 0.55
N ASP A 140 0.97 -9.73 1.55
CA ASP A 140 -0.40 -9.25 1.30
C ASP A 140 -0.39 -7.86 0.64
N LEU A 141 0.55 -6.98 1.00
CA LEU A 141 0.70 -5.66 0.37
C LEU A 141 1.07 -5.77 -1.11
N ASN A 142 2.05 -6.62 -1.45
CA ASN A 142 2.43 -6.88 -2.84
C ASN A 142 1.26 -7.49 -3.63
N ASN A 143 0.55 -8.46 -3.06
CA ASN A 143 -0.63 -9.04 -3.68
C ASN A 143 -1.74 -8.00 -3.92
N ALA A 144 -1.92 -7.05 -3.00
CA ALA A 144 -2.89 -5.96 -3.17
C ALA A 144 -2.48 -5.03 -4.31
N PHE A 145 -1.19 -4.71 -4.41
CA PHE A 145 -0.63 -3.93 -5.52
C PHE A 145 -0.85 -4.60 -6.87
N ASP A 146 -0.55 -5.89 -6.99
CA ASP A 146 -0.70 -6.64 -8.24
C ASP A 146 -2.17 -6.73 -8.69
N LYS A 147 -3.09 -6.95 -7.75
CA LYS A 147 -4.53 -6.96 -8.02
C LYS A 147 -5.02 -5.60 -8.48
N LEU A 148 -4.60 -4.51 -7.80
CA LEU A 148 -4.95 -3.15 -8.19
C LEU A 148 -4.43 -2.81 -9.60
N ALA A 149 -3.17 -3.14 -9.88
CA ALA A 149 -2.54 -2.90 -11.18
C ALA A 149 -3.17 -3.73 -12.30
N SER A 150 -3.71 -4.91 -11.99
CA SER A 150 -4.42 -5.77 -12.95
C SER A 150 -5.84 -5.29 -13.25
N ALA A 151 -6.52 -4.69 -12.26
CA ALA A 151 -7.91 -4.25 -12.37
C ALA A 151 -8.08 -2.82 -12.91
N THR A 152 -7.01 -2.03 -12.91
CA THR A 152 -7.06 -0.60 -13.26
C THR A 152 -5.92 -0.21 -14.18
N LYS A 153 -5.99 1.00 -14.74
CA LYS A 153 -4.85 1.58 -15.44
C LYS A 153 -3.97 2.35 -14.44
N THR A 154 -2.82 1.81 -14.08
CA THR A 154 -1.86 2.50 -13.22
C THR A 154 -1.22 3.70 -13.93
N GLN A 155 -1.26 4.86 -13.28
CA GLN A 155 -0.74 6.13 -13.79
C GLN A 155 0.47 6.65 -13.01
N GLU A 156 0.54 6.38 -11.71
CA GLU A 156 1.68 6.74 -10.88
C GLU A 156 1.89 5.68 -9.80
N VAL A 157 3.15 5.38 -9.50
CA VAL A 157 3.55 4.62 -8.33
C VAL A 157 4.64 5.40 -7.61
N ILE A 158 4.45 5.63 -6.31
CA ILE A 158 5.48 6.16 -5.41
C ILE A 158 5.68 5.16 -4.29
N ASN A 159 6.79 4.43 -4.36
CA ASN A 159 7.18 3.44 -3.37
C ASN A 159 8.04 4.10 -2.28
N ARG A 160 7.40 4.48 -1.18
CA ARG A 160 8.07 5.11 -0.04
C ARG A 160 8.69 4.10 0.91
N PHE A 161 8.51 2.79 0.71
CA PHE A 161 9.35 1.79 1.40
C PHE A 161 10.77 1.80 0.85
N HIS A 162 10.92 1.92 -0.48
CA HIS A 162 12.22 2.08 -1.13
C HIS A 162 12.85 3.45 -0.84
N SER A 163 12.06 4.52 -0.90
CA SER A 163 12.55 5.88 -0.64
C SER A 163 11.63 6.62 0.33
N PRO A 164 11.83 6.41 1.65
CA PRO A 164 11.00 7.01 2.69
C PRO A 164 11.02 8.54 2.68
N ARG A 165 9.97 9.16 3.22
CA ARG A 165 9.97 10.61 3.46
C ARG A 165 11.05 10.97 4.49
N PRO A 166 11.47 12.25 4.59
CA PRO A 166 12.36 12.72 5.65
C PRO A 166 11.85 12.41 7.07
N SER A 167 10.54 12.31 7.26
CA SER A 167 9.91 11.90 8.51
C SER A 167 10.02 10.41 8.80
N GLY A 168 10.51 9.59 7.87
CA GLY A 168 10.44 8.12 7.95
C GLY A 168 9.10 7.54 7.48
N TYR A 169 8.14 8.35 7.05
CA TYR A 169 6.86 7.82 6.57
C TYR A 169 7.03 6.93 5.31
N ARG A 170 6.32 5.79 5.29
CA ARG A 170 6.40 4.72 4.28
C ARG A 170 5.01 4.24 3.86
N ASP A 171 4.83 4.01 2.57
CA ASP A 171 3.66 3.43 1.92
C ASP A 171 3.98 3.14 0.44
N VAL A 172 3.07 2.47 -0.26
CA VAL A 172 3.00 2.53 -1.73
C VAL A 172 1.79 3.38 -2.10
N LYS A 173 2.03 4.59 -2.60
CA LYS A 173 0.97 5.44 -3.17
C LYS A 173 0.83 5.12 -4.65
N VAL A 174 -0.38 4.80 -5.07
CA VAL A 174 -0.72 4.52 -6.47
C VAL A 174 -1.78 5.51 -6.94
N LEU A 175 -1.58 6.09 -8.12
CA LEU A 175 -2.66 6.76 -8.84
C LEU A 175 -3.13 5.85 -9.96
N VAL A 176 -4.43 5.65 -10.06
CA VAL A 176 -5.07 4.77 -11.05
C VAL A 176 -6.15 5.52 -11.79
N THR A 177 -6.34 5.22 -13.08
CA THR A 177 -7.57 5.58 -13.78
C THR A 177 -8.57 4.44 -13.60
N LEU A 178 -9.72 4.78 -13.05
CA LEU A 178 -10.83 3.87 -12.84
C LEU A 178 -11.47 3.45 -14.17
N PRO A 179 -11.78 2.15 -14.38
CA PRO A 179 -12.24 1.66 -15.67
C PRO A 179 -13.64 2.16 -16.10
N GLU A 180 -14.55 2.40 -15.16
CA GLU A 180 -15.93 2.80 -15.48
C GLU A 180 -16.06 4.33 -15.54
N THR A 181 -15.69 5.03 -14.47
CA THR A 181 -15.82 6.50 -14.40
C THR A 181 -14.71 7.25 -15.13
N ASN A 182 -13.60 6.60 -15.48
CA ASN A 182 -12.39 7.22 -16.03
C ASN A 182 -11.74 8.28 -15.12
N LEU A 183 -12.18 8.42 -13.87
CA LEU A 183 -11.60 9.36 -12.93
C LEU A 183 -10.24 8.85 -12.45
N VAL A 184 -9.30 9.77 -12.22
CA VAL A 184 -8.04 9.46 -11.53
C VAL A 184 -8.31 9.42 -10.03
N ALA A 185 -7.95 8.30 -9.42
CA ALA A 185 -8.11 8.01 -8.01
C ALA A 185 -6.78 7.76 -7.31
N GLU A 186 -6.71 8.05 -6.02
CA GLU A 186 -5.56 7.74 -5.16
C GLU A 186 -5.82 6.49 -4.31
N VAL A 187 -4.93 5.51 -4.41
CA VAL A 187 -4.91 4.33 -3.51
C VAL A 187 -3.62 4.34 -2.71
N GLN A 188 -3.74 4.24 -1.39
CA GLN A 188 -2.61 4.09 -0.48
C GLN A 188 -2.55 2.65 0.03
N LEU A 189 -1.44 1.95 -0.20
CA LEU A 189 -1.20 0.60 0.33
C LEU A 189 -0.25 0.68 1.53
N HIS A 190 -0.77 0.31 2.70
CA HIS A 190 -0.12 0.52 3.99
C HIS A 190 0.10 -0.80 4.72
N LEU A 191 1.18 -0.85 5.51
CA LEU A 191 1.34 -1.87 6.55
C LEU A 191 0.72 -1.36 7.84
N LYS A 192 -0.07 -2.19 8.54
CA LYS A 192 -0.84 -1.73 9.72
C LYS A 192 0.00 -1.07 10.81
N ALA A 193 1.19 -1.57 11.13
CA ALA A 193 2.03 -0.95 12.16
C ALA A 193 2.51 0.46 11.75
N ILE A 194 2.78 0.67 10.45
CA ILE A 194 3.13 1.99 9.91
C ILE A 194 1.92 2.92 9.91
N ALA A 195 0.74 2.41 9.54
CA ALA A 195 -0.50 3.18 9.55
C ALA A 195 -0.91 3.60 10.97
N ALA A 196 -0.71 2.73 11.97
CA ALA A 196 -0.99 3.04 13.37
C ALA A 196 -0.17 4.24 13.87
N ILE A 197 1.09 4.35 13.46
CA ILE A 197 1.94 5.52 13.80
C ILE A 197 1.40 6.79 13.14
N LYS A 198 1.10 6.73 11.83
CA LYS A 198 0.53 7.85 11.05
C LYS A 198 -0.76 8.39 11.68
N ASN A 199 -1.63 7.50 12.16
CA ASN A 199 -2.92 7.86 12.74
C ASN A 199 -2.85 8.12 14.26
N GLY A 200 -1.69 7.93 14.88
CA GLY A 200 -1.46 8.07 16.32
C GLY A 200 -0.40 9.13 16.63
N GLU A 201 0.70 8.71 17.24
CA GLU A 201 1.73 9.60 17.81
C GLU A 201 2.37 10.55 16.79
N GLU A 202 2.52 10.14 15.52
CA GLU A 202 3.13 10.97 14.49
C GLU A 202 2.20 12.08 13.98
N HIS A 203 0.87 11.89 14.08
CA HIS A 203 -0.11 12.82 13.54
C HIS A 203 0.11 14.26 14.04
N HIS A 204 0.39 14.42 15.34
CA HIS A 204 0.66 15.72 15.95
C HIS A 204 2.00 16.35 15.50
N ILE A 205 3.00 15.52 15.20
CA ILE A 205 4.29 15.97 14.66
C ILE A 205 4.08 16.49 13.25
N TYR A 206 3.36 15.73 12.42
CA TYR A 206 3.00 16.11 11.06
C TYR A 206 2.24 17.43 11.01
N GLU A 207 1.22 17.61 11.86
CA GLU A 207 0.44 18.85 11.92
C GLU A 207 1.28 20.07 12.31
N GLN A 208 2.26 19.90 13.21
CA GLN A 208 3.17 20.98 13.59
C GLN A 208 4.09 21.39 12.45
N ILE A 209 4.70 20.43 11.75
CA ILE A 209 5.54 20.71 10.58
C ILE A 209 4.71 21.42 9.51
N GLN A 210 3.54 20.88 9.20
CA GLN A 210 2.61 21.45 8.23
C GLN A 210 2.20 22.88 8.56
N ARG A 211 1.95 23.19 9.83
CA ARG A 211 1.60 24.55 10.26
C ARG A 211 2.75 25.53 10.01
N ILE A 212 3.98 25.13 10.32
CA ILE A 212 5.18 25.96 10.10
C ILE A 212 5.38 26.21 8.59
N GLU A 213 5.34 25.15 7.79
CA GLU A 213 5.53 25.24 6.33
C GLU A 213 4.42 26.07 5.66
N ARG A 214 3.15 25.89 6.07
CA ARG A 214 2.04 26.68 5.54
C ARG A 214 2.12 28.15 5.92
N LEU A 215 2.52 28.47 7.15
CA LEU A 215 2.69 29.87 7.57
C LEU A 215 3.74 30.57 6.71
N ALA A 216 4.91 29.95 6.50
CA ALA A 216 5.96 30.50 5.65
C ALA A 216 5.49 30.68 4.19
N ASN A 217 4.70 29.74 3.66
CA ASN A 217 4.13 29.84 2.31
C ASN A 217 3.12 31.00 2.20
N VAL A 218 2.19 31.13 3.16
CA VAL A 218 1.22 32.23 3.20
C VAL A 218 1.91 33.60 3.30
N GLU A 219 2.98 33.67 4.09
CA GLU A 219 3.81 34.87 4.24
C GLU A 219 4.79 35.08 3.06
N GLN A 220 4.82 34.17 2.08
CA GLN A 220 5.69 34.19 0.91
C GLN A 220 7.17 34.39 1.26
N ARG A 221 7.63 33.72 2.31
CA ARG A 221 9.02 33.78 2.79
C ARG A 221 9.62 32.40 2.95
N ASP A 222 10.95 32.37 3.04
CA ASP A 222 11.66 31.18 3.44
C ASP A 222 11.48 30.90 4.95
N LEU A 223 11.70 29.63 5.32
CA LEU A 223 11.77 29.20 6.71
C LEU A 223 13.00 29.82 7.39
N SER A 224 12.80 30.39 8.58
CA SER A 224 13.91 30.86 9.43
C SER A 224 14.78 29.68 9.89
N GLU A 225 16.03 29.96 10.28
CA GLU A 225 16.94 28.93 10.82
C GLU A 225 16.34 28.18 12.02
N TRP A 226 15.60 28.89 12.87
CA TRP A 226 14.91 28.28 14.02
C TRP A 226 13.76 27.36 13.60
N GLU A 227 12.96 27.76 12.61
CA GLU A 227 11.88 26.91 12.06
C GLU A 227 12.46 25.67 11.37
N GLN A 228 13.55 25.82 10.62
CA GLN A 228 14.26 24.71 9.99
C GLN A 228 14.80 23.72 11.04
N ALA A 229 15.48 24.22 12.07
CA ALA A 229 15.98 23.39 13.17
C ALA A 229 14.85 22.68 13.92
N LYS A 230 13.72 23.36 14.14
CA LYS A 230 12.54 22.78 14.76
C LYS A 230 11.93 21.67 13.89
N ILE A 231 11.80 21.88 12.59
CA ILE A 231 11.31 20.87 11.64
C ILE A 231 12.23 19.66 11.61
N GLU A 232 13.55 19.85 11.59
CA GLU A 232 14.50 18.73 11.56
C GLU A 232 14.42 17.89 12.84
N ARG A 233 14.31 18.52 14.01
CA ARG A 233 14.07 17.80 15.28
C ARG A 233 12.79 16.97 15.22
N LEU A 234 11.69 17.58 14.79
CA LEU A 234 10.39 16.91 14.66
C LEU A 234 10.45 15.73 13.66
N ARG A 235 11.16 15.89 12.53
CA ARG A 235 11.40 14.82 11.57
C ARG A 235 12.24 13.69 12.17
N GLY A 236 13.23 14.01 12.99
CA GLY A 236 14.03 13.01 13.72
C GLY A 236 13.18 12.16 14.67
N GLU A 237 12.29 12.81 15.44
CA GLU A 237 11.33 12.12 16.33
C GLU A 237 10.41 11.20 15.54
N SER A 238 9.79 11.71 14.47
CA SER A 238 8.93 10.93 13.58
C SER A 238 9.69 9.74 12.94
N ARG A 239 10.94 9.96 12.54
CA ARG A 239 11.73 8.93 11.84
C ARG A 239 12.03 7.77 12.76
N SER A 240 12.34 8.05 14.04
CA SER A 240 12.55 7.01 15.04
C SER A 240 11.33 6.10 15.21
N LEU A 241 10.12 6.67 15.20
CA LEU A 241 8.87 5.89 15.31
C LEU A 241 8.71 4.95 14.11
N TYR A 242 8.81 5.48 12.90
CA TYR A 242 8.60 4.68 11.69
C TYR A 242 9.70 3.65 11.45
N ASP A 243 10.97 3.99 11.71
CA ASP A 243 12.07 3.05 11.55
C ASP A 243 11.94 1.89 12.53
N THR A 244 11.47 2.14 13.76
CA THR A 244 11.19 1.08 14.74
C THR A 244 10.12 0.13 14.24
N ALA A 245 8.96 0.62 13.80
CA ALA A 245 7.90 -0.24 13.27
C ALA A 245 8.28 -0.93 11.94
N TRP A 246 9.18 -0.33 11.15
CA TRP A 246 9.67 -0.94 9.92
C TRP A 246 10.56 -2.17 10.19
N LEU A 247 11.28 -2.20 11.31
CA LEU A 247 12.10 -3.35 11.71
C LEU A 247 11.26 -4.61 11.94
N ASP A 248 10.02 -4.48 12.41
CA ASP A 248 9.12 -5.62 12.64
C ASP A 248 8.80 -6.41 11.37
N TYR A 249 8.97 -5.78 10.20
CA TYR A 249 8.75 -6.40 8.90
C TYR A 249 10.00 -7.04 8.30
N HIS A 250 11.17 -6.85 8.90
CA HIS A 250 12.39 -7.52 8.47
C HIS A 250 12.44 -8.95 9.01
N PRO A 251 12.97 -9.90 8.22
CA PRO A 251 13.21 -11.23 8.75
C PRO A 251 14.20 -11.14 9.89
N LEU A 252 13.85 -11.68 11.07
CA LEU A 252 14.75 -11.75 12.21
C LEU A 252 16.06 -12.43 11.78
N GLU A 253 17.18 -11.71 11.89
CA GLU A 253 18.48 -12.35 11.97
C GLU A 253 18.51 -13.07 13.31
N MET A 254 18.48 -14.41 13.29
CA MET A 254 18.91 -15.13 14.48
C MET A 254 20.38 -14.75 14.66
N ALA A 255 20.68 -14.01 15.71
CA ALA A 255 22.03 -13.89 16.21
C ALA A 255 22.59 -15.30 16.36
N VAL A 256 23.59 -15.63 15.55
CA VAL A 256 24.40 -16.85 15.67
C VAL A 256 25.45 -16.62 16.74
#